data_AF-A0A414S1B7-F1
#
_entry.id   AF-A0A414S1B7-F1
#
_cell.length_a   1.000
_cell.length_b   1.000
_cell.length_c   1.000
_cell.angle_alpha   90.00
_cell.angle_beta   90.00
_cell.angle_gamma   90.00
#
_symmetry.space_group_name_H-M   'P 1'
#
loop_
_entity.id
_entity.type
_entity.pdbx_description
1 polymer ?
#
loop_
_entity_poly.entity_id
_entity_poly.type
_entity_poly.pdbx_seq_one_letter_code
_entity_poly.pdbx_strand_id
1 'polypeptide(L)'
;MIRGTDFILNPDKLEEQFQLVEVSEWIDYNTKEKLGFYYTVLFPKLKFEKIKVGVKNANQLVSNEELEQRGQVTVSFEGLHTWASLYNGRLSVKAEAANIRKAGTK
;
A
#
# COMPACT_ATOMS: atom_id res chain seq x y z
N MET A 1 -23.00 8.07 -13.33
CA MET A 1 -21.51 8.05 -13.40
C MET A 1 -21.01 8.14 -11.97
N ILE A 2 -20.44 7.07 -11.43
CA ILE A 2 -19.90 7.06 -10.06
C ILE A 2 -18.54 7.76 -10.12
N ARG A 3 -18.34 8.78 -9.27
CA ARG A 3 -17.10 9.57 -9.21
C ARG A 3 -16.11 8.86 -8.29
N GLY A 4 -14.81 9.06 -8.49
CA GLY A 4 -13.75 8.46 -7.66
C GLY A 4 -13.80 8.82 -6.16
N THR A 5 -14.66 9.77 -5.77
CA THR A 5 -14.96 10.13 -4.38
C THR A 5 -16.02 9.26 -3.72
N ASP A 6 -16.81 8.52 -4.50
CA ASP A 6 -17.97 7.76 -4.00
C ASP A 6 -17.56 6.43 -3.35
N PHE A 7 -16.30 6.02 -3.50
CA PHE A 7 -15.70 4.83 -2.87
C PHE A 7 -14.43 5.19 -2.09
N ILE A 8 -14.47 6.22 -1.25
CA ILE A 8 -13.41 6.40 -0.24
C ILE A 8 -13.54 5.24 0.76
N LEU A 9 -12.55 4.36 0.81
CA LEU A 9 -12.46 3.37 1.87
C LEU A 9 -12.21 4.13 3.16
N ASN A 10 -13.18 4.10 4.07
CA ASN A 10 -13.02 4.78 5.34
C ASN A 10 -11.83 4.14 6.09
N PRO A 11 -10.77 4.90 6.40
CA PRO A 11 -9.60 4.39 7.11
C PRO A 11 -9.94 3.80 8.48
N ASP A 12 -10.95 4.31 9.18
CA ASP A 12 -11.43 3.77 10.47
C ASP A 12 -12.00 2.35 10.33
N LYS A 13 -12.42 1.97 9.12
CA LYS A 13 -12.90 0.63 8.81
C LYS A 13 -11.78 -0.30 8.33
N LEU A 14 -10.60 0.23 8.01
CA LEU A 14 -9.44 -0.56 7.62
C LEU A 14 -8.77 -1.18 8.85
N GLU A 15 -7.74 -1.98 8.63
CA GLU A 15 -6.89 -2.48 9.70
C GLU A 15 -5.75 -1.48 9.92
N GLU A 16 -5.17 -1.47 11.12
CA GLU A 16 -3.99 -0.64 11.40
C GLU A 16 -2.69 -1.31 10.92
N GLN A 17 -2.75 -2.63 10.71
CA GLN A 17 -1.63 -3.48 10.38
C GLN A 17 -1.98 -4.31 9.15
N PHE A 18 -1.00 -4.47 8.26
CA PHE A 18 -1.19 -5.16 6.99
C PHE A 18 -0.03 -6.12 6.75
N GLN A 19 -0.33 -7.25 6.12
CA GLN A 19 0.71 -8.20 5.70
C GLN A 19 1.37 -7.70 4.42
N LEU A 20 2.68 -7.47 4.48
CA LEU A 20 3.52 -7.13 3.35
C LEU A 20 3.82 -8.39 2.52
N VAL A 21 3.62 -8.28 1.20
CA VAL A 21 3.85 -9.38 0.26
C VAL A 21 4.91 -9.08 -0.79
N GLU A 22 5.14 -7.81 -1.12
CA GLU A 22 6.10 -7.41 -2.14
C GLU A 22 6.52 -5.96 -1.94
N VAL A 23 7.78 -5.64 -2.26
CA VAL A 23 8.28 -4.28 -2.36
C VAL A 23 8.81 -4.02 -3.76
N SER A 24 8.42 -2.91 -4.37
CA SER A 24 8.89 -2.48 -5.69
C SER A 24 9.25 -1.00 -5.68
N GLU A 25 10.09 -0.56 -6.60
CA GLU A 25 10.45 0.86 -6.70
C GLU A 25 9.29 1.66 -7.28
N TRP A 26 9.04 2.83 -6.70
CA TRP A 26 8.14 3.81 -7.30
C TRP A 26 8.96 4.74 -8.17
N ILE A 27 8.88 4.51 -9.48
CA ILE A 27 9.51 5.35 -10.50
C ILE A 27 8.44 6.20 -11.18
N ASP A 28 8.67 7.50 -11.27
CA ASP A 28 7.81 8.39 -12.05
C ASP A 28 7.87 8.00 -13.53
N TYR A 29 6.71 7.83 -14.17
CA TYR A 29 6.68 7.39 -15.56
C TYR A 29 7.27 8.43 -16.53
N ASN A 30 7.09 9.72 -16.25
CA ASN A 30 7.49 10.82 -17.12
C ASN A 30 8.94 11.23 -16.88
N THR A 31 9.33 11.45 -15.63
CA THR A 31 10.69 11.91 -15.29
C THR A 31 11.70 10.77 -15.13
N LYS A 32 11.22 9.53 -15.01
CA LYS A 32 12.04 8.34 -14.69
C LYS A 32 12.77 8.43 -13.35
N GLU A 33 12.42 9.40 -12.51
CA GLU A 33 13.02 9.56 -11.19
C GLU A 33 12.40 8.60 -10.18
N LYS A 34 13.22 8.12 -9.25
CA LYS A 34 12.75 7.31 -8.12
C LYS A 34 12.09 8.22 -7.09
N LEU A 35 10.77 8.07 -6.94
CA LEU A 35 9.95 8.81 -5.98
C LEU A 35 9.91 8.13 -4.61
N GLY A 36 10.19 6.82 -4.55
CA GLY A 36 10.17 6.04 -3.32
C GLY A 36 9.94 4.56 -3.59
N PHE A 37 9.07 3.94 -2.81
CA PHE A 37 8.75 2.52 -2.92
C PHE A 37 7.25 2.26 -2.87
N TYR A 38 6.81 1.27 -3.63
CA TYR A 38 5.52 0.64 -3.50
C TYR A 38 5.62 -0.59 -2.61
N TYR A 39 4.76 -0.63 -1.60
CA TYR A 39 4.57 -1.77 -0.72
C TYR A 39 3.24 -2.43 -1.07
N THR A 40 3.29 -3.64 -1.64
CA THR A 40 2.09 -4.42 -1.89
C THR A 40 1.71 -5.13 -0.61
N VAL A 41 0.50 -4.87 -0.10
CA VAL A 41 0.00 -5.49 1.11
C VAL A 41 -1.34 -6.17 0.88
N LEU A 42 -1.67 -7.13 1.73
CA LEU A 42 -3.00 -7.75 1.76
C LEU A 42 -3.92 -6.95 2.67
N PHE A 43 -5.15 -6.72 2.19
CA PHE A 43 -6.24 -6.13 2.96
C PHE A 43 -7.22 -7.23 3.38
N PRO A 44 -7.15 -7.78 4.60
CA PRO A 44 -7.97 -8.93 4.99
C PRO A 44 -9.47 -8.61 4.97
N LYS A 45 -9.86 -7.41 5.45
CA LYS A 45 -11.25 -6.90 5.37
C LYS A 45 -11.78 -6.71 3.94
N LEU A 46 -10.90 -6.67 2.92
CA LEU A 46 -11.26 -6.64 1.51
C LEU A 46 -11.04 -7.99 0.84
N LYS A 47 -11.29 -9.11 1.55
CA LYS A 47 -11.09 -10.48 1.05
C LYS A 47 -9.66 -10.74 0.56
N PHE A 48 -8.68 -10.16 1.24
CA PHE A 48 -7.25 -10.30 0.92
C PHE A 48 -6.86 -9.74 -0.45
N GLU A 49 -7.56 -8.71 -0.91
CA GLU A 49 -7.13 -7.95 -2.10
C GLU A 49 -5.70 -7.41 -1.90
N LYS A 50 -4.91 -7.51 -2.97
CA LYS A 50 -3.54 -6.99 -3.02
C LYS A 50 -3.59 -5.52 -3.42
N ILE A 51 -3.16 -4.65 -2.51
CA ILE A 51 -3.16 -3.21 -2.74
C ILE A 51 -1.73 -2.69 -2.70
N LYS A 52 -1.36 -1.93 -3.72
CA LYS A 52 -0.07 -1.22 -3.77
C LYS A 52 -0.20 0.11 -3.03
N VAL A 53 0.60 0.27 -1.99
CA VAL A 53 0.69 1.52 -1.21
C VAL A 53 1.98 2.24 -1.58
N GLY A 54 1.88 3.42 -2.17
CA GLY A 54 3.03 4.26 -2.51
C GLY A 54 3.52 5.03 -1.28
N VAL A 55 4.82 4.94 -0.98
CA VAL A 55 5.46 5.70 0.09
C VAL A 55 6.66 6.45 -0.48
N LYS A 56 6.62 7.78 -0.38
CA LYS A 56 7.69 8.68 -0.84
C LYS A 56 8.77 8.80 0.22
N ASN A 57 9.52 7.72 0.46
CA ASN A 57 10.67 7.73 1.36
C ASN A 57 11.91 7.21 0.61
N ALA A 58 13.06 7.87 0.80
CA ALA A 58 14.30 7.57 0.09
C ALA A 58 14.93 6.22 0.51
N ASN A 59 14.59 5.72 1.71
CA ASN A 59 15.11 4.46 2.24
C ASN A 59 14.06 3.35 2.22
N GLN A 60 14.47 2.17 1.75
CA GLN A 60 13.65 0.96 1.76
C GLN A 60 13.52 0.42 3.19
N LEU A 61 12.28 0.18 3.66
CA LEU A 61 12.06 -0.37 5.00
C LEU A 61 12.32 -1.88 5.06
N VAL A 62 11.91 -2.60 4.01
CA VAL A 62 11.97 -4.07 3.90
C VAL A 62 12.37 -4.44 2.49
N SER A 63 13.32 -5.36 2.33
CA SER A 63 13.68 -5.91 1.02
C SER A 63 12.88 -7.17 0.68
N ASN A 64 12.83 -7.56 -0.59
CA ASN A 64 12.13 -8.79 -0.97
C ASN A 64 12.86 -10.03 -0.43
N GLU A 65 14.18 -9.99 -0.29
CA GLU A 65 14.95 -11.07 0.32
C GLU A 65 14.58 -11.24 1.80
N GLU A 66 14.39 -10.14 2.53
CA GLU A 66 13.91 -10.21 3.92
C GLU A 66 12.50 -10.81 4.00
N LEU A 67 11.62 -10.48 3.04
CA LEU A 67 10.27 -11.05 2.97
C LEU A 67 10.29 -12.56 2.72
N GLU A 68 11.12 -13.03 1.79
CA GLU A 68 11.27 -14.45 1.49
C GLU A 68 11.81 -15.24 2.69
N GLN A 69 12.76 -14.66 3.44
CA GLN A 69 13.34 -15.31 4.62
C GLN A 69 12.39 -15.34 5.83
N ARG A 70 11.66 -14.26 6.08
CA ARG A 70 10.75 -14.16 7.25
C ARG A 70 9.38 -14.76 6.97
N GLY A 71 8.99 -14.95 5.70
CA GLY A 71 7.71 -15.49 5.26
C GLY A 71 6.51 -14.54 5.45
N GLN A 72 6.44 -13.85 6.59
CA GLN A 72 5.38 -12.89 6.89
C GLN A 72 5.95 -11.68 7.62
N VAL A 73 5.85 -10.50 7.00
CA VAL A 73 6.20 -9.22 7.62
C VAL A 73 4.95 -8.39 7.71
N THR A 74 4.64 -7.92 8.92
CA THR A 74 3.51 -7.02 9.17
C THR A 74 3.99 -5.59 9.21
N VAL A 75 3.28 -4.69 8.53
CA VAL A 75 3.60 -3.27 8.45
C VAL A 75 2.39 -2.42 8.82
N SER A 76 2.64 -1.20 9.29
CA SER A 76 1.61 -0.18 9.47
C SER A 76 2.00 1.08 8.72
N PHE A 77 0.98 1.80 8.23
CA PHE A 77 1.15 3.00 7.42
C PHE A 77 0.64 4.22 8.19
N GLU A 78 1.45 5.27 8.21
CA GLU A 78 1.08 6.54 8.82
C GLU A 78 0.51 7.47 7.74
N GLY A 79 -0.64 8.08 8.02
CA GLY A 79 -1.34 8.94 7.05
C GLY A 79 -1.81 8.18 5.80
N LEU A 80 -2.22 6.92 5.96
CA LEU A 80 -2.73 6.10 4.86
C LEU A 80 -3.97 6.77 4.24
N HIS A 81 -3.84 7.14 2.98
CA HIS A 81 -4.93 7.67 2.17
C HIS A 81 -5.22 6.71 1.04
N THR A 82 -6.50 6.41 0.82
CA THR A 82 -6.93 5.47 -0.21
C THR A 82 -8.00 6.10 -1.08
N TRP A 83 -7.87 5.89 -2.38
CA TRP A 83 -8.86 6.25 -3.38
C TRP A 83 -9.32 4.98 -4.05
N ALA A 84 -10.63 4.78 -4.16
CA ALA A 84 -11.15 3.73 -5.03
C ALA A 84 -12.03 4.34 -6.13
N SER A 85 -11.92 3.75 -7.31
CA SER A 85 -12.70 4.12 -8.47
C SER A 85 -13.24 2.86 -9.14
N LEU A 86 -14.48 2.92 -9.61
CA LEU A 86 -15.07 1.86 -10.40
C LEU A 86 -15.08 2.31 -11.86
N TYR A 87 -14.23 1.68 -12.69
CA TYR A 87 -14.17 1.97 -14.12
C TYR A 87 -14.57 0.74 -14.92
N ASN A 88 -15.61 0.86 -15.74
CA ASN A 88 -16.16 -0.23 -16.55
C ASN A 88 -16.40 -1.54 -15.77
N GLY A 89 -16.92 -1.43 -14.54
CA GLY A 89 -17.19 -2.57 -13.66
C GLY A 89 -15.97 -3.14 -12.93
N ARG A 90 -14.75 -2.61 -13.17
CA ARG A 90 -13.54 -2.99 -12.45
C ARG A 90 -13.23 -1.99 -11.33
N LEU A 91 -13.13 -2.51 -10.11
CA LEU A 91 -12.67 -1.72 -8.96
C LEU A 91 -11.15 -1.51 -9.08
N SER A 92 -10.73 -0.25 -9.03
CA SER A 92 -9.33 0.15 -8.95
C SER A 92 -9.13 0.89 -7.63
N VAL A 93 -8.23 0.39 -6.80
CA VAL A 93 -7.84 1.03 -5.55
C VAL A 93 -6.41 1.54 -5.69
N LYS A 94 -6.21 2.80 -5.30
CA LYS A 94 -4.90 3.43 -5.14
C LYS A 94 -4.73 3.78 -3.67
N ALA A 95 -3.52 3.60 -3.16
CA ALA A 95 -3.21 3.94 -1.79
C ALA A 95 -1.85 4.64 -1.72
N GLU A 96 -1.76 5.66 -0.90
CA GLU A 96 -0.52 6.36 -0.58
C GLU A 96 -0.43 6.57 0.93
N ALA A 97 0.78 6.56 1.46
CA ALA A 97 1.03 6.84 2.87
C ALA A 97 2.23 7.77 3.02
N ALA A 98 2.24 8.55 4.10
CA ALA A 98 3.35 9.44 4.42
C ALA A 98 4.57 8.65 4.89
N ASN A 99 4.35 7.60 5.69
CA ASN A 99 5.42 6.76 6.21
C ASN A 99 4.97 5.31 6.43
N ILE A 100 5.93 4.42 6.61
CA ILE A 100 5.73 2.99 6.86
C ILE A 100 6.64 2.53 8.01
N ARG A 101 6.13 1.65 8.87
CA ARG A 101 6.89 1.02 9.96
C ARG A 101 6.55 -0.46 10.09
N LYS A 102 7.51 -1.27 10.56
CA LYS A 102 7.27 -2.68 10.90
C LYS A 102 6.34 -2.72 12.12
N ALA A 103 5.23 -3.45 12.03
CA ALA A 103 4.32 -3.64 13.15
C ALA A 103 4.84 -4.79 14.03
N GLY A 104 4.99 -4.56 15.33
CA GLY A 104 5.42 -5.60 16.28
C GLY A 104 6.76 -5.38 16.99
N THR A 105 7.52 -4.33 16.69
CA THR A 105 8.62 -3.90 17.57
C THR A 105 8.03 -3.12 18.76
N LYS A 106 7.77 -3.84 19.85
CA LYS A 106 7.78 -3.25 21.20
C LYS A 106 9.23 -3.07 21.66
#